data_AF-A0A392RVP3-F1
#
_entry.id   AF-A0A392RVP3-F1
#
_cell.length_a   1.000
_cell.length_b   1.000
_cell.length_c   1.000
_cell.angle_alpha   90.00
_cell.angle_beta   90.00
_cell.angle_gamma   90.00
#
_symmetry.space_group_name_H-M   'P 1'
#
loop_
_entity.id
_entity.type
_entity.pdbx_description
1 polymer ?
#
loop_
_entity_poly.entity_id
_entity_poly.type
_entity_poly.pdbx_seq_one_letter_code
_entity_poly.pdbx_strand_id
1 'polypeptide(L)'
;NKYRLPLFEIVGSTSTGKTYSVAFAFLTKEKEDNFVWALPSFRGILRCQDDMKVIVTNRDQTLMNAVNIVFPKCTPLLCRYHILKNIKANFIKKAKLGKKSEKMQSMEKRENTLGKHS
;
A
#
# COMPACT_ATOMS: atom_id res chain seq x y z
N ASN A 1 -3.48 6.09 -16.93
CA ASN A 1 -4.07 7.20 -17.71
C ASN A 1 -3.06 7.71 -18.73
N LYS A 2 -3.49 8.46 -19.77
CA LYS A 2 -2.62 9.00 -20.85
C LYS A 2 -1.37 9.73 -20.32
N TYR A 3 -1.47 10.30 -19.12
CA TYR A 3 -0.45 11.14 -18.49
C TYR A 3 0.39 10.41 -17.42
N ARG A 4 0.19 9.10 -17.22
CA ARG A 4 0.87 8.28 -16.19
C ARG A 4 0.81 8.86 -14.76
N LEU A 5 -0.25 9.59 -14.43
CA LEU A 5 -0.47 10.12 -13.08
C LEU A 5 -0.95 9.02 -12.12
N PRO A 6 -0.45 8.95 -10.89
CA PRO A 6 -1.06 8.14 -9.84
C PRO A 6 -2.54 8.47 -9.64
N LEU A 7 -3.37 7.44 -9.53
CA LEU A 7 -4.78 7.58 -9.16
C LEU A 7 -4.92 7.32 -7.67
N PHE A 8 -5.36 8.35 -6.95
CA PHE A 8 -5.73 8.25 -5.55
C PHE A 8 -7.26 8.11 -5.44
N GLU A 9 -7.73 6.95 -4.99
CA GLU A 9 -9.14 6.65 -4.79
C GLU A 9 -9.48 6.63 -3.30
N ILE A 10 -10.59 7.25 -2.94
CA ILE A 10 -11.16 7.22 -1.58
C ILE A 10 -12.43 6.39 -1.63
N VAL A 11 -12.46 5.33 -0.82
CA VAL A 11 -13.55 4.34 -0.78
C VAL A 11 -14.25 4.38 0.57
N GLY A 12 -15.58 4.43 0.54
CA GLY A 12 -16.45 4.31 1.69
C GLY A 12 -16.86 2.86 1.91
N SER A 13 -17.18 2.50 3.16
CA SER A 13 -17.68 1.18 3.52
C SER A 13 -19.02 1.29 4.26
N THR A 14 -19.95 0.41 3.93
CA THR A 14 -21.25 0.31 4.60
C THR A 14 -21.20 -0.71 5.74
N SER A 15 -22.16 -0.66 6.66
CA SER A 15 -22.34 -1.66 7.73
C SER A 15 -22.61 -3.07 7.21
N THR A 16 -23.01 -3.21 5.95
CA THR A 16 -23.22 -4.49 5.26
C THR A 16 -21.95 -5.02 4.58
N GLY A 17 -20.80 -4.38 4.80
CA GLY A 17 -19.52 -4.78 4.22
C GLY A 17 -19.37 -4.47 2.73
N LYS A 18 -20.29 -3.68 2.15
CA LYS A 18 -20.17 -3.19 0.78
C LYS A 18 -19.25 -1.98 0.75
N THR A 19 -18.63 -1.76 -0.40
CA THR A 19 -17.76 -0.61 -0.66
C THR A 19 -18.29 0.21 -1.81
N TYR A 20 -18.08 1.52 -1.76
CA TYR A 20 -18.43 2.44 -2.85
C TYR A 20 -17.38 3.54 -2.97
N SER A 21 -17.11 4.01 -4.18
CA SER A 21 -16.17 5.10 -4.40
C SER A 21 -16.79 6.43 -3.96
N VAL A 22 -16.02 7.22 -3.19
CA VAL A 22 -16.47 8.51 -2.66
C VAL A 22 -15.84 9.66 -3.44
N ALA A 23 -14.54 9.54 -3.74
CA ALA A 23 -13.80 10.55 -4.47
C ALA A 23 -12.58 9.95 -5.18
N PHE A 24 -12.10 10.68 -6.18
CA PHE A 24 -10.90 10.34 -6.94
C PHE A 24 -10.04 11.61 -7.12
N ALA A 25 -8.72 11.44 -7.10
CA ALA A 25 -7.78 12.49 -7.43
C ALA A 25 -6.64 11.91 -8.29
N PHE A 26 -6.25 12.64 -9.33
CA PHE A 26 -5.01 12.36 -10.05
C PHE A 26 -3.90 13.18 -9.40
N LEU A 27 -2.92 12.50 -8.82
CA LEU A 27 -1.79 13.15 -8.17
C LEU A 27 -0.62 13.26 -9.14
N THR A 28 0.23 14.27 -8.97
CA THR A 28 1.49 14.33 -9.73
C THR A 28 2.51 13.32 -9.21
N LYS A 29 2.49 13.05 -7.91
CA LYS A 29 3.28 12.03 -7.20
C LYS A 29 2.51 11.52 -5.97
N GLU A 30 2.88 10.35 -5.46
CA GLU A 30 2.41 9.85 -4.15
C GLU A 30 3.36 10.34 -3.06
N LYS A 31 3.24 11.63 -2.72
CA LYS A 31 4.01 12.29 -1.64
C LYS A 31 3.08 13.03 -0.70
N GLU A 32 3.57 13.36 0.49
CA GLU A 32 2.79 14.02 1.54
C GLU A 32 2.10 15.30 1.03
N ASP A 33 2.84 16.21 0.39
CA ASP A 33 2.29 17.46 -0.16
C ASP A 33 1.14 17.23 -1.16
N ASN A 34 1.23 16.15 -1.96
CA ASN A 34 0.18 15.80 -2.90
C ASN A 34 -1.10 15.36 -2.18
N PHE A 35 -0.97 14.61 -1.08
CA PHE A 35 -2.11 14.20 -0.26
C PHE A 35 -2.67 15.37 0.55
N VAL A 36 -1.81 16.24 1.10
CA VAL A 36 -2.22 17.48 1.79
C VAL A 36 -2.94 18.42 0.83
N TRP A 37 -2.63 18.40 -0.46
CA TRP A 37 -3.39 19.14 -1.46
C TRP A 37 -4.77 18.50 -1.76
N ALA A 38 -4.85 17.18 -1.86
CA ALA A 38 -6.08 16.48 -2.27
C ALA A 38 -7.10 16.30 -1.12
N LEU A 39 -6.64 15.95 0.08
CA LEU A 39 -7.49 15.58 1.21
C LEU A 39 -8.37 16.74 1.74
N PRO A 40 -7.97 18.02 1.74
CA PRO A 40 -8.84 19.12 2.14
C PRO A 40 -10.05 19.28 1.20
N SER A 41 -9.85 19.09 -0.10
CA SER A 41 -10.94 19.09 -1.08
C SER A 41 -11.93 17.95 -0.79
N PHE A 42 -11.41 16.76 -0.46
CA PHE A 42 -12.24 15.65 0.01
C PHE A 42 -12.96 15.97 1.33
N ARG A 43 -12.29 16.58 2.30
CA ARG A 43 -12.92 17.02 3.56
C ARG A 43 -14.08 17.97 3.29
N GLY A 44 -13.92 18.90 2.34
CA GLY A 44 -14.95 19.87 1.97
C GLY A 44 -16.25 19.25 1.45
N ILE A 45 -16.22 18.07 0.82
CA ILE A 45 -17.42 17.40 0.32
C ILE A 45 -18.15 16.54 1.38
N LEU A 46 -17.52 16.31 2.53
CA LEU A 46 -18.15 15.56 3.63
C LEU A 46 -19.17 16.45 4.34
N ARG A 47 -20.41 15.98 4.45
CA ARG A 47 -21.48 16.67 5.18
C ARG A 47 -21.13 16.89 6.66
N CYS A 48 -20.48 15.91 7.28
CA CYS A 48 -20.05 15.97 8.67
C CYS A 48 -18.55 15.70 8.76
N GLN A 49 -17.75 16.75 8.54
CA GLN A 49 -16.28 16.65 8.47
C GLN A 49 -15.65 16.11 9.75
N ASP A 50 -16.25 16.43 10.91
CA ASP A 50 -15.73 16.09 12.24
C ASP A 50 -16.32 14.78 12.81
N ASP A 51 -17.29 14.17 12.11
CA ASP A 51 -17.91 12.91 12.51
C ASP A 51 -17.15 11.69 12.00
N MET A 52 -16.28 11.87 11.01
CA MET A 52 -15.39 10.80 10.60
C MET A 52 -14.44 10.47 11.76
N LYS A 53 -14.56 9.24 12.28
CA LYS A 53 -13.72 8.77 13.40
C LYS A 53 -12.53 7.94 12.95
N VAL A 54 -12.62 7.34 11.77
CA VAL A 54 -11.66 6.36 11.29
C VAL A 54 -11.39 6.57 9.80
N ILE A 55 -10.11 6.58 9.45
CA ILE A 55 -9.65 6.44 8.06
C ILE A 55 -8.81 5.18 7.98
N VAL A 56 -9.08 4.32 7.01
CA VAL A 56 -8.34 3.07 6.81
C VAL A 56 -7.33 3.26 5.67
N THR A 57 -6.03 3.17 5.97
CA THR A 57 -4.94 3.36 5.01
C THR A 57 -4.12 2.07 4.82
N ASN A 58 -3.34 1.99 3.75
CA ASN A 58 -2.48 0.82 3.43
C ASN A 58 -1.09 0.88 4.11
N ARG A 59 -0.93 1.65 5.20
CA ARG A 59 0.35 1.95 5.88
C ARG A 59 1.32 2.79 5.03
N ASP A 60 0.82 3.53 4.06
CA ASP A 60 1.62 4.58 3.43
C ASP A 60 1.86 5.71 4.45
N GLN A 61 3.11 5.89 4.84
CA GLN A 61 3.50 6.88 5.85
C GLN A 61 3.18 8.30 5.40
N THR A 62 3.35 8.60 4.11
CA THR A 62 3.07 9.94 3.57
C THR A 62 1.58 10.25 3.60
N LEU A 63 0.74 9.25 3.28
CA LEU A 63 -0.71 9.39 3.41
C LEU A 63 -1.15 9.50 4.88
N MET A 64 -0.55 8.72 5.78
CA MET A 64 -0.86 8.80 7.21
C MET A 64 -0.53 10.17 7.81
N ASN A 65 0.61 10.74 7.44
CA ASN A 65 0.99 12.10 7.87
C ASN A 65 -0.02 13.13 7.36
N ALA A 66 -0.36 13.08 6.07
CA ALA A 66 -1.35 13.98 5.48
C ALA A 66 -2.74 13.84 6.13
N VAL A 67 -3.16 12.62 6.47
CA VAL A 67 -4.40 12.37 7.22
C VAL A 67 -4.36 13.02 8.61
N ASN A 68 -3.25 12.91 9.34
CA ASN A 68 -3.12 13.55 10.65
C ASN A 68 -3.20 15.09 10.58
N ILE A 69 -2.72 15.68 9.48
CA ILE A 69 -2.81 17.12 9.24
C ILE A 69 -4.26 17.53 8.93
N VAL A 70 -4.93 16.81 8.03
CA VAL A 70 -6.23 17.23 7.48
C VAL A 70 -7.41 16.76 8.34
N PHE A 71 -7.28 15.62 9.00
CA PHE A 71 -8.28 14.97 9.85
C PHE A 71 -7.70 14.65 11.24
N PRO A 72 -7.31 15.66 12.04
CA PRO A 72 -6.63 15.43 13.32
C PRO A 72 -7.48 14.69 14.36
N LYS A 73 -8.80 14.63 14.18
CA LYS A 73 -9.75 13.90 15.04
C LYS A 73 -9.98 12.45 14.61
N CYS A 74 -9.48 12.05 13.44
CA CYS A 74 -9.59 10.68 12.94
C CYS A 74 -8.46 9.81 13.47
N THR A 75 -8.78 8.54 13.77
CA THR A 75 -7.77 7.51 14.02
C THR A 75 -7.40 6.84 12.69
N PRO A 76 -6.15 6.92 12.22
CA PRO A 76 -5.70 6.15 11.06
C PRO A 76 -5.55 4.67 11.45
N LEU A 77 -6.27 3.79 10.75
CA LEU A 77 -6.18 2.34 10.90
C LEU A 77 -5.50 1.71 9.69
N LEU A 78 -4.91 0.54 9.90
CA LEU A 78 -4.32 -0.23 8.81
C LEU A 78 -5.37 -1.11 8.13
N CYS A 79 -5.38 -1.07 6.81
CA CYS A 79 -6.25 -1.89 5.99
C CYS A 79 -5.84 -3.36 6.08
N ARG A 80 -6.67 -4.19 6.71
CA ARG A 80 -6.47 -5.64 6.81
C ARG A 80 -6.24 -6.29 5.44
N TYR A 81 -7.00 -5.89 4.43
CA TYR A 81 -6.87 -6.41 3.07
C TYR A 81 -5.47 -6.14 2.49
N HIS A 82 -4.98 -4.90 2.60
CA HIS A 82 -3.66 -4.53 2.10
C HIS A 82 -2.53 -5.20 2.89
N ILE A 83 -2.68 -5.34 4.22
CA ILE A 83 -1.74 -6.11 5.04
C ILE A 83 -1.65 -7.56 4.53
N LEU A 84 -2.80 -8.23 4.37
CA LEU A 84 -2.85 -9.62 3.90
C LEU A 84 -2.26 -9.78 2.49
N LYS A 85 -2.55 -8.84 1.59
CA LYS A 85 -1.98 -8.80 0.24
C LYS A 85 -0.46 -8.64 0.29
N ASN A 86 0.04 -7.74 1.14
CA ASN A 86 1.47 -7.50 1.32
C ASN A 86 2.19 -8.72 1.91
N ILE A 87 1.59 -9.39 2.91
CA ILE A 87 2.13 -10.63 3.48
C ILE A 87 2.24 -11.71 2.41
N LYS A 88 1.17 -11.95 1.64
CA LYS A 88 1.18 -12.94 0.55
C LYS A 88 2.28 -12.64 -0.47
N ALA A 89 2.42 -11.39 -0.89
CA ALA A 89 3.44 -10.99 -1.87
C ALA A 89 4.86 -11.21 -1.35
N ASN A 90 5.15 -10.81 -0.11
CA ASN A 90 6.49 -10.93 0.47
C ASN A 90 6.85 -12.37 0.85
N PHE A 91 5.88 -13.16 1.35
CA PHE A 91 6.10 -14.56 1.66
C PHE A 91 6.44 -15.36 0.39
N ILE A 92 5.70 -15.15 -0.70
CA ILE A 92 5.98 -15.78 -1.99
C ILE A 92 7.36 -15.36 -2.53
N LYS A 93 7.74 -14.08 -2.42
CA LYS A 93 9.07 -13.61 -2.83
C LYS A 93 10.18 -14.31 -2.04
N LYS A 94 10.07 -14.36 -0.70
CA LYS A 94 11.06 -15.02 0.16
C LYS A 94 11.16 -16.52 -0.12
N ALA A 95 10.04 -17.20 -0.30
CA ALA A 95 10.03 -18.63 -0.65
C ALA A 95 10.71 -18.91 -2.00
N LYS A 96 10.52 -18.04 -3.01
CA LYS A 96 11.19 -18.16 -4.32
C LYS A 96 12.68 -17.88 -4.23
N LEU A 97 13.10 -16.91 -3.41
CA LEU A 97 14.51 -16.59 -3.16
C LEU A 97 15.24 -17.76 -2.49
N GLY A 98 14.63 -18.39 -1.48
CA GLY A 98 15.19 -19.58 -0.82
C GLY A 98 15.42 -20.74 -1.79
N LYS A 99 14.45 -21.05 -2.66
CA LYS A 99 14.61 -22.10 -3.69
C LYS A 99 15.72 -21.76 -4.69
N LYS A 100 15.92 -20.49 -5.02
CA LYS A 100 16.98 -20.05 -5.94
C LYS A 100 18.36 -20.17 -5.28
N SER A 101 18.51 -19.79 -4.01
CA SER A 101 19.78 -19.93 -3.29
C SER A 101 20.16 -21.40 -3.09
N GLU A 102 19.21 -22.27 -2.75
CA GLU A 102 19.43 -23.72 -2.63
C GLU A 102 19.89 -24.32 -3.97
N LYS A 103 19.23 -23.94 -5.08
CA LYS A 103 19.59 -24.41 -6.41
C LYS A 103 20.99 -23.94 -6.82
N MET A 104 21.35 -22.69 -6.53
CA MET A 104 22.67 -22.12 -6.83
C MET A 104 23.78 -22.81 -6.01
N GLN A 105 23.56 -23.03 -4.72
CA GLN A 105 24.48 -23.80 -3.86
C GLN A 105 24.62 -25.27 -4.32
N SER A 106 23.54 -25.87 -4.86
CA SER A 106 23.61 -27.23 -5.39
C SER A 106 24.41 -27.33 -6.70
N MET A 107 24.39 -26.28 -7.54
CA MET A 107 25.18 -26.20 -8.77
C MET A 107 26.66 -25.96 -8.46
N GLU A 108 26.96 -25.03 -7.55
CA GLU A 108 28.32 -24.72 -7.10
C GLU A 108 29.00 -25.91 -6.41
N LYS A 109 28.25 -26.69 -5.62
CA LYS A 109 28.73 -27.96 -5.08
C LYS A 109 29.06 -28.98 -6.19
N ARG A 110 28.23 -29.09 -7.23
CA ARG A 110 28.47 -30.02 -8.35
C ARG A 110 29.72 -29.64 -9.16
N GLU A 111 29.92 -28.35 -9.43
CA GLU A 111 31.11 -27.85 -10.13
C GLU A 111 32.40 -28.12 -9.34
N ASN A 112 32.39 -27.90 -8.02
CA ASN A 112 33.53 -28.19 -7.15
C ASN A 112 33.86 -29.69 -7.00
N THR A 113 32.90 -30.60 -7.20
CA THR A 113 33.17 -32.05 -7.20
C THR A 113 33.75 -32.52 -8.53
N LEU A 114 33.33 -31.92 -9.65
CA LEU A 114 33.82 -32.25 -10.99
C LEU A 114 35.27 -31.80 -11.21
N GLY A 115 35.68 -30.65 -10.63
CA GLY A 115 37.05 -30.15 -10.72
C GLY A 115 38.09 -30.84 -9.83
N LYS A 116 37.70 -31.84 -9.01
CA LYS A 116 38.61 -32.61 -8.15
C LYS A 116 39.04 -33.96 -8.72
N HIS A 117 38.51 -34.35 -9.89
CA HIS A 117 38.79 -35.61 -10.56
C HIS A 117 39.57 -35.47 -11.89
N SER A 118 40.10 -34.27 -12.15
CA SER A 118 41.01 -33.94 -13.27
C SER A 118 42.37 -33.55 -12.73
#